data_AF-A0A318CE20-F1
#
_entry.id   AF-A0A318CE20-F1
#
_cell.length_a   1.000
_cell.length_b   1.000
_cell.length_c   1.000
_cell.angle_alpha   90.00
_cell.angle_beta   90.00
_cell.angle_gamma   90.00
#
_symmetry.space_group_name_H-M   'P 1'
#
loop_
_entity.id
_entity.type
_entity.pdbx_description
1 polymer ?
#
loop_
_entity_poly.entity_id
_entity_poly.type
_entity_poly.pdbx_seq_one_letter_code
_entity_poly.pdbx_strand_id
1 'polypeptide(L)'
;MKLNQNIFERRLGFFFMVLWILILIFYLTWDGWLYEWRDCGYSGPNQHFDLDLLDMKYEHTSDGGITYFSTNNLHNLIYLCYLVFLIGWLALLFGWEWAKQGAMATMGISLVAALSTLDLSDHVYMLQIVYDVVHLSGIVIGAYLFSKYYLKTSKSLPIVFGTWAVYLISHLMFTPWPFWEKVGQAYFSVNQINDLPFFLFGVEYTLVLAIILSVNFLVEKLNSRTSNRVLRVLIPIGLYFVLCLVMYSMGLIIVQDMNMGTCIKG
;
A
#
# COMPACT_ATOMS: atom_id res chain seq x y z
N MET A 1 12.77 -23.07 -10.96
CA MET A 1 11.53 -22.71 -10.25
C MET A 1 10.34 -23.18 -11.10
N LYS A 2 9.36 -23.92 -10.55
CA LYS A 2 8.25 -24.51 -11.35
C LYS A 2 7.05 -23.57 -11.40
N LEU A 3 6.49 -23.34 -12.59
CA LEU A 3 5.28 -22.53 -12.77
C LEU A 3 4.02 -23.27 -12.26
N ASN A 4 3.00 -22.49 -11.91
CA ASN A 4 1.71 -23.00 -11.48
C ASN A 4 1.08 -23.92 -12.55
N GLN A 5 0.55 -25.06 -12.10
CA GLN A 5 -0.14 -26.04 -12.96
C GLN A 5 -1.53 -25.54 -13.39
N ASN A 6 -2.16 -24.69 -12.58
CA ASN A 6 -3.42 -24.05 -12.94
C ASN A 6 -3.18 -23.00 -14.02
N ILE A 7 -3.61 -23.29 -15.25
CA ILE A 7 -3.40 -22.42 -16.43
C ILE A 7 -4.06 -21.06 -16.24
N PHE A 8 -5.25 -21.01 -15.62
CA PHE A 8 -5.96 -19.75 -15.38
C PHE A 8 -5.18 -18.87 -14.40
N GLU A 9 -4.75 -19.41 -13.26
CA GLU A 9 -3.93 -18.68 -12.29
C GLU A 9 -2.63 -18.19 -12.89
N ARG A 10 -1.98 -19.04 -13.69
CA ARG A 10 -0.74 -18.66 -14.37
C ARG A 10 -0.96 -17.50 -15.35
N ARG A 11 -2.03 -17.54 -16.15
CA ARG A 11 -2.39 -16.44 -17.07
C ARG A 11 -2.71 -15.16 -16.30
N LEU A 12 -3.42 -15.27 -15.19
CA LEU A 12 -3.72 -14.14 -14.31
C LEU A 12 -2.44 -13.56 -13.70
N GLY A 13 -1.50 -14.42 -13.29
CA GLY A 13 -0.18 -14.02 -12.81
C GLY A 13 0.63 -13.26 -13.87
N PHE A 14 0.63 -13.72 -15.12
CA PHE A 14 1.25 -12.99 -16.23
C PHE A 14 0.57 -11.65 -16.51
N PHE A 15 -0.76 -11.61 -16.49
CA PHE A 15 -1.52 -10.37 -16.67
C PHE A 15 -1.12 -9.32 -15.63
N PHE A 16 -1.14 -9.69 -14.34
CA PHE A 16 -0.75 -8.79 -13.27
C PHE A 16 0.72 -8.37 -13.38
N MET A 17 1.63 -9.30 -13.74
CA MET A 17 3.03 -8.96 -13.99
C MET A 17 3.18 -7.86 -15.05
N VAL A 18 2.49 -7.99 -16.18
CA VAL A 18 2.54 -7.00 -17.27
C VAL A 18 1.95 -5.67 -16.79
N LEU A 19 0.79 -5.69 -16.13
CA LEU A 19 0.18 -4.50 -15.55
C LEU A 19 1.16 -3.76 -14.64
N TRP A 20 1.90 -4.49 -13.82
CA TRP A 20 2.83 -3.91 -12.87
C TRP A 20 4.12 -3.38 -13.50
N ILE A 21 4.61 -4.05 -14.55
CA ILE A 21 5.71 -3.52 -15.37
C ILE A 21 5.26 -2.20 -16.01
N LEU A 22 4.01 -2.11 -16.49
CA LEU A 22 3.48 -0.86 -17.04
C LEU A 22 3.36 0.23 -15.98
N ILE A 23 2.91 -0.09 -14.77
CA ILE A 23 2.86 0.85 -13.64
C ILE A 23 4.28 1.31 -13.25
N LEU A 24 5.24 0.38 -13.19
CA LEU A 24 6.64 0.73 -12.93
C LEU A 24 7.17 1.66 -14.01
N ILE A 25 6.99 1.32 -15.29
CA ILE A 25 7.39 2.19 -16.41
C ILE A 25 6.70 3.55 -16.30
N PHE A 26 5.41 3.59 -15.96
CA PHE A 26 4.70 4.84 -15.74
C PHE A 26 5.34 5.66 -14.62
N TYR A 27 5.60 5.10 -13.43
CA TYR A 27 6.29 5.82 -12.35
C TYR A 27 7.72 6.26 -12.72
N LEU A 28 8.38 5.51 -13.61
CA LEU A 28 9.72 5.85 -14.10
C LEU A 28 9.73 6.94 -15.17
N THR A 29 8.62 7.11 -15.92
CA THR A 29 8.59 7.95 -17.13
C THR A 29 7.60 9.10 -17.06
N TRP A 30 6.62 9.04 -16.16
CA TRP A 30 5.60 10.07 -15.98
C TRP A 30 6.01 11.07 -14.91
N ASP A 31 6.15 12.30 -15.36
CA ASP A 31 6.66 13.41 -14.56
C ASP A 31 5.55 14.32 -14.01
N GLY A 32 4.28 13.96 -14.23
CA GLY A 32 3.15 14.75 -13.76
C GLY A 32 3.13 14.92 -12.24
N TRP A 33 3.76 13.98 -11.52
CA TRP A 33 4.01 14.11 -10.08
C TRP A 33 4.89 15.31 -9.73
N LEU A 34 5.91 15.56 -10.56
CA LEU A 34 6.83 16.68 -10.39
C LEU A 34 6.16 18.01 -10.73
N TYR A 35 5.21 18.03 -11.68
CA TYR A 35 4.38 19.21 -11.97
C TYR A 35 3.40 19.51 -10.82
N GLU A 36 2.71 18.50 -10.30
CA GLU A 36 1.83 18.63 -9.13
C GLU A 36 2.63 19.09 -7.89
N TRP A 37 3.85 18.58 -7.70
CA TRP A 37 4.74 18.98 -6.61
C TRP A 37 5.31 20.38 -6.77
N ARG A 38 5.79 20.74 -7.96
CA ARG A 38 6.33 22.07 -8.24
C ARG A 38 5.30 23.16 -7.98
N ASP A 39 4.04 22.89 -8.32
CA ASP A 39 2.97 23.86 -8.16
C ASP A 39 2.40 23.86 -6.71
N CYS A 40 2.64 22.81 -5.91
CA CYS A 40 2.14 22.67 -4.53
C CYS A 40 3.20 22.73 -3.41
N GLY A 41 4.52 22.77 -3.70
CA GLY A 41 5.56 22.82 -2.65
C GLY A 41 6.98 22.36 -3.00
N TYR A 42 7.38 22.25 -4.27
CA TYR A 42 8.74 21.81 -4.66
C TYR A 42 9.58 22.95 -5.25
N SER A 43 10.74 23.20 -4.63
CA SER A 43 11.70 24.25 -5.02
C SER A 43 13.08 23.69 -5.41
N GLY A 44 13.18 22.38 -5.59
CA GLY A 44 14.39 21.66 -5.97
C GLY A 44 14.68 21.64 -7.48
N PRO A 45 15.91 21.26 -7.89
CA PRO A 45 16.20 20.96 -9.29
C PRO A 45 15.57 19.62 -9.70
N ASN A 46 14.83 19.58 -10.81
CA ASN A 46 14.16 18.37 -11.29
C ASN A 46 15.11 17.15 -11.33
N GLN A 47 14.92 16.22 -10.41
CA GLN A 47 15.61 14.93 -10.40
C GLN A 47 14.66 13.88 -10.97
N HIS A 48 14.70 13.71 -12.29
CA HIS A 48 14.15 12.51 -12.89
C HIS A 48 15.07 11.34 -12.54
N PHE A 49 14.52 10.33 -11.87
CA PHE A 49 15.20 9.06 -11.67
C PHE A 49 16.54 9.20 -10.91
N ASP A 50 16.46 9.34 -9.60
CA ASP A 50 17.64 9.23 -8.73
C ASP A 50 17.74 7.82 -8.13
N LEU A 51 18.91 7.18 -8.22
CA LEU A 51 19.19 5.90 -7.55
C LEU A 51 19.67 6.11 -6.12
N ASP A 52 20.03 7.34 -5.75
CA ASP A 52 20.38 7.71 -4.39
C ASP A 52 19.10 7.85 -3.57
N LEU A 53 18.71 6.77 -2.90
CA LEU A 53 17.53 6.71 -2.04
C LEU A 53 17.71 7.49 -0.73
N LEU A 54 18.81 8.22 -0.55
CA LEU A 54 19.11 8.97 0.67
C LEU A 54 19.24 10.48 0.42
N ASP A 55 19.06 10.92 -0.82
CA ASP A 55 19.32 12.28 -1.24
C ASP A 55 18.15 13.25 -1.02
N MET A 56 17.00 12.74 -0.57
CA MET A 56 15.78 13.51 -0.35
C MET A 56 15.97 14.59 0.72
N LYS A 57 15.54 15.81 0.44
CA LYS A 57 15.69 16.99 1.32
C LYS A 57 14.43 17.82 1.27
N TYR A 58 14.02 18.32 2.43
CA TYR A 58 12.85 19.17 2.58
C TYR A 58 12.96 20.03 3.84
N GLU A 59 12.09 21.01 3.98
CA GLU A 59 11.89 21.79 5.19
C GLU A 59 10.41 21.92 5.51
N HIS A 60 10.09 22.10 6.79
CA HIS A 60 8.77 22.54 7.21
C HIS A 60 8.71 24.06 7.18
N THR A 61 7.71 24.60 6.51
CA THR A 61 7.47 26.04 6.48
C THR A 61 6.78 26.48 7.77
N SER A 62 6.89 27.78 8.10
CA SER A 62 6.38 28.35 9.35
C SER A 62 4.86 28.27 9.52
N ASP A 63 4.14 28.04 8.43
CA ASP A 63 2.69 27.84 8.35
C ASP A 63 2.27 26.36 8.42
N GLY A 64 3.23 25.44 8.63
CA GLY A 64 2.98 24.00 8.75
C GLY A 64 3.01 23.24 7.43
N GLY A 65 3.27 23.92 6.31
CA GLY A 65 3.53 23.28 5.02
C GLY A 65 4.88 22.55 4.95
N ILE A 66 5.11 21.86 3.83
CA ILE A 66 6.35 21.13 3.55
C ILE A 66 6.89 21.61 2.20
N THR A 67 8.15 22.07 2.17
CA THR A 67 8.85 22.44 0.93
C THR A 67 9.92 21.41 0.62
N TYR A 68 9.88 20.83 -0.57
CA TYR A 68 10.85 19.80 -1.00
C TYR A 68 11.95 20.39 -1.91
N PHE A 69 13.21 20.02 -1.63
CA PHE A 69 14.41 20.48 -2.34
C PHE A 69 15.07 19.39 -3.20
N SER A 70 14.78 18.12 -2.94
CA SER A 70 15.17 16.98 -3.78
C SER A 70 14.13 15.89 -3.63
N THR A 71 13.90 15.14 -4.71
CA THR A 71 12.90 14.08 -4.78
C THR A 71 13.51 12.88 -5.47
N ASN A 72 13.12 11.69 -5.05
CA ASN A 72 13.51 10.48 -5.76
C ASN A 72 12.27 9.59 -5.98
N ASN A 73 11.95 9.33 -7.25
CA ASN A 73 10.75 8.60 -7.65
C ASN A 73 10.76 7.11 -7.27
N LEU A 74 11.93 6.52 -6.99
CA LEU A 74 12.05 5.12 -6.54
C LEU A 74 11.51 4.91 -5.12
N HIS A 75 11.40 5.98 -4.33
CA HIS A 75 10.78 5.97 -2.99
C HIS A 75 9.33 5.48 -3.03
N ASN A 76 8.61 5.74 -4.12
CA ASN A 76 7.23 5.26 -4.30
C ASN A 76 7.12 3.73 -4.46
N LEU A 77 8.24 3.01 -4.64
CA LEU A 77 8.25 1.56 -4.85
C LEU A 77 8.31 0.74 -3.56
N ILE A 78 8.68 1.36 -2.43
CA ILE A 78 8.78 0.67 -1.13
C ILE A 78 7.55 1.02 -0.32
N TYR A 79 6.49 0.26 -0.59
CA TYR A 79 5.18 0.48 0.01
C TYR A 79 4.53 -0.86 0.33
N LEU A 80 3.75 -0.93 1.41
CA LEU A 80 3.13 -2.18 1.86
C LEU A 80 2.27 -2.81 0.76
N CYS A 81 1.60 -2.02 -0.07
CA CYS A 81 0.77 -2.55 -1.16
C CYS A 81 1.61 -3.13 -2.32
N TYR A 82 2.88 -2.72 -2.46
CA TYR A 82 3.82 -3.33 -3.41
C TYR A 82 4.23 -4.73 -2.94
N LEU A 83 4.42 -4.91 -1.62
CA LEU A 83 4.58 -6.24 -1.03
C LEU A 83 3.33 -7.10 -1.24
N VAL A 84 2.12 -6.59 -0.94
CA VAL A 84 0.86 -7.33 -1.14
C VAL A 84 0.74 -7.83 -2.58
N PHE A 85 1.02 -6.95 -3.54
CA PHE A 85 1.02 -7.29 -4.94
C PHE A 85 2.07 -8.36 -5.29
N LEU A 86 3.33 -8.18 -4.86
CA LEU A 86 4.41 -9.14 -5.11
C LEU A 86 4.02 -10.53 -4.60
N ILE A 87 3.49 -10.62 -3.39
CA ILE A 87 3.03 -11.87 -2.80
C ILE A 87 1.86 -12.46 -3.62
N GLY A 88 0.89 -11.64 -4.03
CA GLY A 88 -0.22 -12.07 -4.89
C GLY A 88 0.24 -12.58 -6.25
N TRP A 89 1.20 -11.92 -6.88
CA TRP A 89 1.81 -12.35 -8.14
C TRP A 89 2.53 -13.69 -7.98
N LEU A 90 3.36 -13.85 -6.94
CA LEU A 90 4.04 -15.11 -6.64
C LEU A 90 3.04 -16.25 -6.40
N ALA A 91 1.94 -15.95 -5.71
CA ALA A 91 0.85 -16.89 -5.45
C ALA A 91 0.21 -17.43 -6.74
N LEU A 92 -0.01 -16.54 -7.71
CA LEU A 92 -0.63 -16.87 -8.99
C LEU A 92 0.33 -17.56 -9.96
N LEU A 93 1.53 -17.00 -10.14
CA LEU A 93 2.50 -17.45 -11.14
C LEU A 93 3.16 -18.79 -10.77
N PHE A 94 3.52 -18.97 -9.49
CA PHE A 94 4.22 -20.16 -9.00
C PHE A 94 3.33 -21.11 -8.21
N GLY A 95 2.11 -20.69 -7.84
CA GLY A 95 1.17 -21.55 -7.11
C GLY A 95 1.60 -21.83 -5.67
N TRP A 96 2.49 -21.00 -5.11
CA TRP A 96 3.05 -21.20 -3.79
C TRP A 96 2.01 -21.02 -2.70
N GLU A 97 1.85 -22.05 -1.87
CA GLU A 97 0.85 -22.06 -0.80
C GLU A 97 1.05 -20.91 0.18
N TRP A 98 2.27 -20.67 0.67
CA TRP A 98 2.53 -19.58 1.61
C TRP A 98 2.21 -18.21 1.00
N ALA A 99 2.44 -18.03 -0.30
CA ALA A 99 2.13 -16.79 -1.00
C ALA A 99 0.62 -16.61 -1.19
N LYS A 100 -0.12 -17.69 -1.49
CA LYS A 100 -1.60 -17.68 -1.54
C LYS A 100 -2.18 -17.26 -0.20
N GLN A 101 -1.68 -17.86 0.88
CA GLN A 101 -2.11 -17.56 2.24
C GLN A 101 -1.74 -16.13 2.65
N GLY A 102 -0.54 -15.67 2.30
CA GLY A 102 -0.08 -14.30 2.51
C GLY A 102 -0.95 -13.27 1.79
N ALA A 103 -1.20 -13.46 0.48
CA ALA A 103 -2.01 -12.55 -0.32
C ALA A 103 -3.46 -12.45 0.17
N MET A 104 -4.07 -13.56 0.62
CA MET A 104 -5.37 -13.54 1.27
C MET A 104 -5.32 -12.76 2.60
N ALA A 105 -4.28 -12.99 3.41
CA ALA A 105 -4.15 -12.41 4.74
C ALA A 105 -3.83 -10.91 4.75
N THR A 106 -3.25 -10.39 3.67
CA THR A 106 -2.88 -8.97 3.54
C THR A 106 -3.78 -8.20 2.58
N MET A 107 -4.81 -8.82 1.99
CA MET A 107 -5.80 -8.16 1.12
C MET A 107 -6.42 -6.91 1.76
N GLY A 108 -6.62 -6.94 3.08
CA GLY A 108 -7.17 -5.82 3.83
C GLY A 108 -6.33 -4.54 3.78
N ILE A 109 -5.00 -4.68 3.65
CA ILE A 109 -4.11 -3.52 3.48
C ILE A 109 -4.48 -2.78 2.20
N SER A 110 -4.64 -3.51 1.10
CA SER A 110 -5.04 -2.91 -0.19
C SER A 110 -6.45 -2.31 -0.14
N LEU A 111 -7.38 -2.96 0.58
CA LEU A 111 -8.75 -2.47 0.71
C LEU A 111 -8.84 -1.19 1.55
N VAL A 112 -8.18 -1.14 2.71
CA VAL A 112 -8.17 0.07 3.55
C VAL A 112 -7.47 1.21 2.81
N ALA A 113 -6.33 0.93 2.17
CA ALA A 113 -5.62 1.92 1.36
C ALA A 113 -6.50 2.49 0.23
N ALA A 114 -7.20 1.65 -0.54
CA ALA A 114 -8.13 2.11 -1.59
C ALA A 114 -9.31 2.98 -1.07
N LEU A 115 -9.62 2.92 0.22
CA LEU A 115 -10.74 3.65 0.84
C LEU A 115 -10.29 4.86 1.68
N SER A 116 -8.98 5.09 1.82
CA SER A 116 -8.41 6.07 2.76
C SER A 116 -7.63 7.19 2.10
N THR A 117 -7.65 7.29 0.77
CA THR A 117 -6.75 8.17 0.03
C THR A 117 -7.26 9.58 -0.17
N LEU A 118 -8.45 9.77 -0.74
CA LEU A 118 -8.95 11.07 -1.19
C LEU A 118 -10.47 11.16 -1.14
N ASP A 119 -10.98 12.39 -1.25
CA ASP A 119 -12.38 12.64 -1.56
C ASP A 119 -12.74 12.11 -2.96
N LEU A 120 -14.00 11.67 -3.13
CA LEU A 120 -14.52 11.06 -4.36
C LEU A 120 -14.26 11.91 -5.63
N SER A 121 -14.16 13.24 -5.49
CA SER A 121 -13.88 14.17 -6.59
C SER A 121 -12.47 14.07 -7.14
N ASP A 122 -11.51 13.54 -6.38
CA ASP A 122 -10.08 13.60 -6.70
C ASP A 122 -9.56 12.27 -7.29
N HIS A 123 -10.43 11.27 -7.44
CA HIS A 123 -10.13 10.04 -8.20
C HIS A 123 -9.97 10.26 -9.71
N VAL A 124 -10.08 11.50 -10.18
CA VAL A 124 -9.89 11.88 -11.58
C VAL A 124 -8.42 12.20 -11.92
N TYR A 125 -7.55 12.36 -10.92
CA TYR A 125 -6.13 12.62 -11.13
C TYR A 125 -5.38 11.35 -11.54
N MET A 126 -4.47 11.47 -12.51
CA MET A 126 -3.78 10.32 -13.11
C MET A 126 -2.99 9.52 -12.07
N LEU A 127 -2.39 10.19 -11.08
CA LEU A 127 -1.71 9.53 -9.97
C LEU A 127 -2.67 8.67 -9.14
N GLN A 128 -3.85 9.22 -8.79
CA GLN A 128 -4.85 8.49 -8.03
C GLN A 128 -5.38 7.29 -8.82
N ILE A 129 -5.53 7.42 -10.14
CA ILE A 129 -5.91 6.29 -11.01
C ILE A 129 -4.87 5.17 -10.93
N VAL A 130 -3.57 5.50 -11.03
CA VAL A 130 -2.49 4.50 -10.95
C VAL A 130 -2.40 3.90 -9.55
N TYR A 131 -2.58 4.72 -8.51
CA TYR A 131 -2.71 4.27 -7.13
C TYR A 131 -3.86 3.26 -7.01
N ASP A 132 -5.07 3.62 -7.46
CA ASP A 132 -6.26 2.76 -7.37
C ASP A 132 -6.04 1.44 -8.11
N VAL A 133 -5.41 1.45 -9.28
CA VAL A 133 -5.09 0.23 -10.03
C VAL A 133 -4.20 -0.72 -9.23
N VAL A 134 -3.19 -0.22 -8.51
CA VAL A 134 -2.33 -1.05 -7.65
C VAL A 134 -3.14 -1.72 -6.54
N HIS A 135 -4.00 -0.95 -5.86
CA HIS A 135 -4.77 -1.43 -4.71
C HIS A 135 -5.89 -2.38 -5.13
N LEU A 136 -6.63 -2.02 -6.19
CA LEU A 136 -7.64 -2.88 -6.80
C LEU A 136 -7.04 -4.19 -7.29
N SER A 137 -5.80 -4.19 -7.79
CA SER A 137 -5.11 -5.44 -8.16
C SER A 137 -4.94 -6.37 -6.96
N GLY A 138 -4.50 -5.84 -5.81
CA GLY A 138 -4.40 -6.61 -4.56
C GLY A 138 -5.76 -7.17 -4.10
N ILE A 139 -6.81 -6.35 -4.17
CA ILE A 139 -8.18 -6.75 -3.81
C ILE A 139 -8.69 -7.86 -4.75
N VAL A 140 -8.51 -7.70 -6.07
CA VAL A 140 -8.96 -8.70 -7.07
C VAL A 140 -8.23 -10.02 -6.90
N ILE A 141 -6.91 -10.01 -6.67
CA ILE A 141 -6.14 -11.22 -6.40
C ILE A 141 -6.62 -11.90 -5.12
N GLY A 142 -6.78 -11.13 -4.03
CA GLY A 142 -7.27 -11.64 -2.75
C GLY A 142 -8.67 -12.24 -2.87
N ALA A 143 -9.61 -11.54 -3.51
CA ALA A 143 -10.97 -12.00 -3.77
C ALA A 143 -10.98 -13.29 -4.60
N TYR A 144 -10.17 -13.37 -5.66
CA TYR A 144 -10.02 -14.60 -6.43
C TYR A 144 -9.54 -15.75 -5.54
N LEU A 145 -8.50 -15.53 -4.73
CA LEU A 145 -7.95 -16.56 -3.85
C LEU A 145 -8.96 -17.01 -2.79
N PHE A 146 -9.68 -16.10 -2.14
CA PHE A 146 -10.77 -16.44 -1.21
C PHE A 146 -11.92 -17.21 -1.87
N SER A 147 -12.20 -16.93 -3.15
CA SER A 147 -13.23 -17.66 -3.90
C SER A 147 -12.86 -19.13 -4.16
N LYS A 148 -11.57 -19.48 -4.08
CA LYS A 148 -11.03 -20.82 -4.39
C LYS A 148 -10.51 -21.55 -3.16
N TYR A 149 -9.82 -20.87 -2.28
CA TYR A 149 -9.05 -21.41 -1.17
C TYR A 149 -9.65 -21.00 0.18
N TYR A 150 -9.24 -21.70 1.24
CA TYR A 150 -9.52 -21.32 2.61
C TYR A 150 -8.26 -20.73 3.22
N LEU A 151 -8.41 -19.57 3.86
CA LEU A 151 -7.36 -18.96 4.65
C LEU A 151 -7.01 -19.86 5.83
N LYS A 152 -5.72 -20.02 6.08
CA LYS A 152 -5.14 -20.64 7.26
C LYS A 152 -4.18 -19.64 7.88
N THR A 153 -4.61 -18.96 8.95
CA THR A 153 -3.87 -17.84 9.56
C THR A 153 -2.46 -18.27 9.97
N SER A 154 -2.28 -19.51 10.44
CA SER A 154 -0.96 -20.04 10.79
C SER A 154 0.04 -20.06 9.62
N LYS A 155 -0.44 -20.23 8.39
CA LYS A 155 0.39 -20.25 7.18
C LYS A 155 0.69 -18.87 6.62
N SER A 156 -0.10 -17.85 6.97
CA SER A 156 0.12 -16.48 6.52
C SER A 156 1.03 -15.67 7.43
N LEU A 157 1.31 -16.15 8.65
CA LEU A 157 2.14 -15.46 9.65
C LEU A 157 3.45 -14.90 9.08
N PRO A 158 4.27 -15.64 8.29
CA PRO A 158 5.52 -15.09 7.79
C PRO A 158 5.35 -13.82 6.95
N ILE A 159 4.24 -13.74 6.19
CA ILE A 159 3.93 -12.59 5.36
C ILE A 159 3.34 -11.46 6.17
N VAL A 160 2.44 -11.76 7.11
CA VAL A 160 1.88 -10.75 8.02
C VAL A 160 3.00 -10.09 8.82
N PHE A 161 3.90 -10.85 9.45
CA PHE A 161 5.07 -10.31 10.14
C PHE A 161 6.06 -9.63 9.17
N GLY A 162 6.19 -10.14 7.93
CA GLY A 162 6.99 -9.51 6.89
C GLY A 162 6.56 -8.08 6.57
N THR A 163 5.27 -7.74 6.73
CA THR A 163 4.80 -6.35 6.58
C THR A 163 5.48 -5.41 7.57
N TRP A 164 5.79 -5.87 8.78
CA TRP A 164 6.50 -5.07 9.78
C TRP A 164 7.95 -4.82 9.40
N ALA A 165 8.63 -5.82 8.82
CA ALA A 165 9.98 -5.64 8.29
C ALA A 165 9.99 -4.62 7.15
N VAL A 166 9.02 -4.69 6.23
CA VAL A 166 8.88 -3.70 5.16
C VAL A 166 8.59 -2.32 5.72
N TYR A 167 7.76 -2.20 6.75
CA TYR A 167 7.52 -0.95 7.46
C TYR A 167 8.81 -0.37 8.08
N LEU A 168 9.64 -1.18 8.73
CA LEU A 168 10.91 -0.74 9.32
C LEU A 168 11.94 -0.33 8.26
N ILE A 169 12.04 -1.08 7.16
CA ILE A 169 12.91 -0.71 6.03
C ILE A 169 12.44 0.62 5.43
N SER A 170 11.13 0.77 5.26
CA SER A 170 10.53 2.02 4.83
C SER A 170 10.94 3.16 5.78
N HIS A 171 10.83 2.97 7.09
CA HIS A 171 11.24 3.97 8.07
C HIS A 171 12.72 4.38 7.95
N LEU A 172 13.63 3.40 7.81
CA LEU A 172 15.06 3.66 7.67
C LEU A 172 15.40 4.45 6.40
N MET A 173 14.64 4.23 5.33
CA MET A 173 14.86 4.91 4.05
C MET A 173 14.16 6.26 3.99
N PHE A 174 12.96 6.36 4.58
CA PHE A 174 12.13 7.55 4.51
C PHE A 174 12.34 8.52 5.67
N THR A 175 13.30 8.29 6.56
CA THR A 175 13.63 9.25 7.64
C THR A 175 15.05 9.77 7.43
N PRO A 176 15.29 11.10 7.47
CA PRO A 176 16.62 11.63 7.28
C PRO A 176 17.61 11.09 8.32
N TRP A 177 18.84 10.79 7.91
CA TRP A 177 19.88 10.39 8.84
C TRP A 177 20.37 11.58 9.68
N PRO A 178 20.74 11.37 10.96
CA PRO A 178 20.47 10.19 11.78
C PRO A 178 18.98 10.08 12.12
N PHE A 179 18.34 8.97 11.73
CA PHE A 179 16.87 8.83 11.83
C PHE A 179 16.37 8.84 13.29
N TRP A 180 17.21 8.42 14.24
CA TRP A 180 16.87 8.39 15.67
C TRP A 180 16.79 9.76 16.34
N GLU A 181 17.37 10.80 15.73
CA GLU A 181 17.28 12.19 16.21
C GLU A 181 16.18 12.98 15.49
N LYS A 182 15.67 12.45 14.37
CA LYS A 182 14.71 13.11 13.47
C LYS A 182 13.34 12.40 13.47
N VAL A 183 12.96 11.93 14.66
CA VAL A 183 11.68 11.23 14.89
C VAL A 183 10.51 12.15 14.53
N GLY A 184 9.59 11.65 13.69
CA GLY A 184 8.45 12.43 13.19
C GLY A 184 8.75 13.28 11.95
N GLN A 185 9.98 13.24 11.43
CA GLN A 185 10.39 13.93 10.19
C GLN A 185 10.51 12.93 9.03
N ALA A 186 9.57 12.00 8.89
CA ALA A 186 9.56 11.12 7.73
C ALA A 186 9.24 11.94 6.46
N TYR A 187 10.00 11.69 5.40
CA TYR A 187 9.88 12.35 4.09
C TYR A 187 8.48 12.23 3.47
N PHE A 188 7.76 11.16 3.84
CA PHE A 188 6.36 10.89 3.51
C PHE A 188 5.68 10.14 4.63
N SER A 189 4.38 10.38 4.79
CA SER A 189 3.52 9.37 5.41
C SER A 189 3.41 8.19 4.44
N VAL A 190 4.15 7.12 4.72
CA VAL A 190 4.20 5.87 3.93
C VAL A 190 2.85 5.13 3.95
N ASN A 191 1.80 5.75 4.46
CA ASN A 191 0.40 5.46 4.23
C ASN A 191 -0.29 6.81 4.43
N GLN A 192 -1.31 7.19 3.67
CA GLN A 192 -2.19 8.32 4.04
C GLN A 192 -2.89 8.13 5.42
N ILE A 193 -2.52 7.10 6.18
CA ILE A 193 -2.81 6.90 7.60
C ILE A 193 -1.81 7.74 8.42
N ASN A 194 -2.19 9.01 8.58
CA ASN A 194 -1.90 9.93 9.69
C ASN A 194 -0.47 10.36 10.00
N ASP A 195 -0.37 11.66 10.27
CA ASP A 195 0.66 12.38 11.01
C ASP A 195 0.87 11.91 12.47
N LEU A 196 0.47 10.67 12.81
CA LEU A 196 0.78 10.06 14.10
C LEU A 196 2.27 9.71 14.07
N PRO A 197 3.11 10.49 14.77
CA PRO A 197 4.53 10.41 14.55
C PRO A 197 5.05 9.06 15.00
N PHE A 198 6.04 8.59 14.25
CA PHE A 198 6.88 7.40 14.43
C PHE A 198 7.65 7.39 15.78
N PHE A 199 6.97 7.67 16.89
CA PHE A 199 7.56 7.95 18.21
C PHE A 199 8.16 6.71 18.90
N LEU A 200 7.72 5.50 18.54
CA LEU A 200 8.08 4.27 19.25
C LEU A 200 8.90 3.29 18.39
N PHE A 201 9.62 3.79 17.37
CA PHE A 201 10.55 3.00 16.55
C PHE A 201 9.92 1.73 15.95
N GLY A 202 8.67 1.81 15.51
CA GLY A 202 7.93 0.71 14.89
C GLY A 202 7.22 -0.23 15.85
N VAL A 203 7.28 0.01 17.16
CA VAL A 203 6.43 -0.71 18.12
C VAL A 203 4.96 -0.36 17.90
N GLU A 204 4.64 0.84 17.43
CA GLU A 204 3.29 1.26 17.04
C GLU A 204 2.67 0.33 15.97
N TYR A 205 3.51 -0.27 15.11
CA TYR A 205 3.07 -1.22 14.08
C TYR A 205 2.56 -2.55 14.67
N THR A 206 2.82 -2.84 15.94
CA THR A 206 2.24 -4.01 16.63
C THR A 206 0.72 -3.97 16.65
N LEU A 207 0.12 -2.77 16.70
CA LEU A 207 -1.34 -2.60 16.57
C LEU A 207 -1.82 -3.02 15.19
N VAL A 208 -1.10 -2.65 14.12
CA VAL A 208 -1.41 -3.05 12.74
C VAL A 208 -1.35 -4.57 12.59
N LEU A 209 -0.29 -5.20 13.11
CA LEU A 209 -0.18 -6.66 13.12
C LEU A 209 -1.32 -7.33 13.90
N ALA A 210 -1.66 -6.81 15.09
CA ALA A 210 -2.74 -7.33 15.90
C ALA A 210 -4.09 -7.24 15.19
N ILE A 211 -4.37 -6.12 14.51
CA ILE A 211 -5.57 -5.92 13.71
C ILE A 211 -5.62 -6.92 12.54
N ILE A 212 -4.54 -7.02 11.75
CA ILE A 212 -4.47 -7.94 10.61
C ILE A 212 -4.70 -9.39 11.08
N LEU A 213 -4.03 -9.81 12.16
CA LEU A 213 -4.17 -11.17 12.70
C LEU A 213 -5.59 -11.43 13.25
N SER A 214 -6.18 -10.45 13.93
CA SER A 214 -7.53 -10.56 14.50
C SER A 214 -8.59 -10.71 13.40
N VAL A 215 -8.52 -9.88 12.35
CA VAL A 215 -9.43 -9.98 11.20
C VAL A 215 -9.22 -11.30 10.48
N ASN A 216 -7.97 -11.72 10.23
CA ASN A 216 -7.68 -12.99 9.56
C ASN A 216 -8.21 -14.20 10.34
N PHE A 217 -8.04 -14.21 11.66
CA PHE A 217 -8.61 -15.24 12.52
C PHE A 217 -10.14 -15.29 12.42
N LEU A 218 -10.80 -14.13 12.42
CA LEU A 218 -12.25 -14.04 12.26
C LEU A 218 -12.70 -14.52 10.88
N VAL A 219 -12.00 -14.12 9.81
CA VAL A 219 -12.25 -14.56 8.43
C VAL A 219 -12.12 -16.08 8.33
N GLU A 220 -11.06 -16.68 8.86
CA GLU A 220 -10.87 -18.13 8.88
C GLU A 220 -12.04 -18.85 9.60
N LYS A 221 -12.45 -18.33 10.76
CA LYS A 221 -13.57 -18.90 11.55
C LYS A 221 -14.92 -18.76 10.86
N LEU A 222 -15.20 -17.65 10.20
CA LEU A 222 -16.46 -17.42 9.49
C LEU A 222 -16.49 -18.17 8.16
N ASN A 223 -15.40 -18.13 7.39
CA ASN A 223 -15.31 -18.83 6.11
C ASN A 223 -15.33 -20.36 6.28
N SER A 224 -14.83 -20.91 7.38
CA SER A 224 -14.92 -22.35 7.65
C SER A 224 -16.36 -22.86 7.84
N ARG A 225 -17.31 -21.95 8.11
CA ARG A 225 -18.74 -22.25 8.30
C ARG A 225 -19.56 -22.13 7.03
N THR A 226 -18.95 -21.76 5.89
CA THR A 226 -19.67 -21.59 4.63
C THR A 226 -18.91 -22.20 3.44
N SER A 227 -19.65 -22.93 2.61
CA SER A 227 -19.14 -23.43 1.32
C SER A 227 -19.41 -22.46 0.16
N ASN A 228 -20.18 -21.40 0.39
CA ASN A 228 -20.56 -20.45 -0.65
C ASN A 228 -19.38 -19.56 -1.05
N ARG A 229 -18.95 -19.67 -2.31
CA ARG A 229 -17.80 -18.94 -2.86
C ARG A 229 -17.96 -17.43 -2.76
N VAL A 230 -19.17 -16.91 -2.96
CA VAL A 230 -19.45 -15.47 -2.89
C VAL A 230 -19.31 -14.98 -1.45
N LEU A 231 -19.91 -15.70 -0.50
CA LEU A 231 -19.78 -15.35 0.93
C LEU A 231 -18.32 -15.39 1.39
N ARG A 232 -17.52 -16.35 0.93
CA ARG A 232 -16.09 -16.43 1.27
C ARG A 232 -15.28 -15.21 0.85
N VAL A 233 -15.74 -14.48 -0.17
CA VAL A 233 -15.15 -13.21 -0.63
C VAL A 233 -15.76 -12.02 0.09
N LEU A 234 -17.08 -12.00 0.28
CA LEU A 234 -17.77 -10.88 0.92
C LEU A 234 -17.43 -10.75 2.41
N ILE A 235 -17.19 -11.86 3.12
CA ILE A 235 -16.83 -11.84 4.54
C ILE A 235 -15.56 -11.01 4.81
N PRO A 236 -14.39 -11.30 4.20
CA PRO A 236 -13.19 -10.50 4.44
C PRO A 236 -13.36 -9.05 3.97
N ILE A 237 -13.98 -8.81 2.81
CA ILE A 237 -14.24 -7.44 2.33
C ILE A 237 -15.10 -6.65 3.33
N GLY A 238 -16.19 -7.24 3.80
CA GLY A 238 -17.09 -6.61 4.76
C GLY A 238 -16.40 -6.31 6.10
N LEU A 239 -15.59 -7.23 6.61
CA LEU A 239 -14.85 -7.01 7.87
C LEU A 239 -13.84 -5.88 7.76
N TYR A 240 -13.07 -5.82 6.67
CA TYR A 240 -12.12 -4.73 6.44
C TYR A 240 -12.80 -3.40 6.14
N PHE A 241 -13.95 -3.41 5.46
CA PHE A 241 -14.76 -2.20 5.26
C PHE A 241 -15.27 -1.65 6.60
N VAL A 242 -15.81 -2.50 7.48
CA VAL A 242 -16.23 -2.09 8.82
C VAL A 242 -15.04 -1.56 9.63
N LEU A 243 -13.88 -2.23 9.56
CA LEU A 243 -12.66 -1.74 10.20
C LEU A 243 -12.26 -0.34 9.70
N CYS A 244 -12.32 -0.12 8.39
CA CYS A 244 -12.04 1.18 7.78
C CYS A 244 -12.98 2.27 8.33
N LEU A 245 -14.29 1.99 8.42
CA LEU A 245 -15.26 2.92 9.01
C LEU A 245 -14.97 3.22 10.49
N VAL A 246 -14.59 2.20 11.27
CA VAL A 246 -14.21 2.38 12.68
C VAL A 246 -12.97 3.27 12.77
N MET A 247 -11.92 2.97 12.02
CA MET A 247 -10.69 3.77 11.99
C MET A 247 -10.96 5.22 11.58
N TYR A 248 -11.76 5.43 10.54
CA TYR A 248 -12.19 6.76 10.10
C TYR A 248 -12.97 7.49 11.21
N SER A 249 -13.95 6.85 11.84
CA SER A 249 -14.76 7.45 12.92
C SER A 249 -13.96 7.81 14.17
N MET A 250 -12.84 7.13 14.39
CA MET A 250 -11.91 7.39 15.49
C MET A 250 -10.85 8.44 15.13
N GLY A 251 -10.87 9.00 13.92
CA GLY A 251 -9.84 9.92 13.42
C GLY A 251 -8.49 9.27 13.16
N LEU A 252 -8.43 7.94 13.06
CA LEU A 252 -7.21 7.17 12.76
C LEU A 252 -6.91 7.13 11.25
N ILE A 253 -7.88 7.46 10.42
CA ILE A 253 -7.71 7.73 8.99
C ILE A 253 -8.14 9.17 8.77
N ILE A 254 -7.18 10.02 8.43
CA ILE A 254 -7.40 11.39 8.00
C ILE A 254 -7.27 11.39 6.47
N VAL A 255 -8.40 11.51 5.78
CA VAL A 255 -8.38 11.76 4.34
C VAL A 255 -7.81 13.16 4.15
N GLN A 256 -6.73 13.29 3.39
CA GLN A 256 -6.14 14.59 3.15
C GLN A 256 -7.07 15.41 2.26
N ASP A 257 -7.53 16.55 2.76
CA ASP A 257 -8.18 17.58 1.96
C ASP A 257 -7.09 18.31 1.18
N MET A 258 -6.78 17.78 -0.01
CA MET A 258 -5.90 18.47 -0.93
C MET A 258 -6.76 19.41 -1.77
N ASN A 259 -6.58 20.72 -1.62
CA ASN A 259 -7.18 21.71 -2.51
C ASN A 259 -6.47 21.66 -3.88
N MET A 260 -6.85 20.68 -4.70
CA MET A 260 -6.28 20.47 -6.03
C MET A 260 -6.71 21.55 -7.04
N GLY A 261 -7.51 22.54 -6.63
CA GLY A 261 -7.92 23.70 -7.43
C GLY A 261 -6.79 24.70 -7.71
N THR A 262 -5.65 24.59 -7.02
CA THR A 262 -4.41 25.32 -7.31
C THR A 262 -3.53 24.62 -8.35
N CYS A 263 -3.80 23.35 -8.68
CA CYS A 263 -3.10 22.62 -9.73
C CYS A 263 -3.58 23.08 -11.11
N ILE A 264 -2.67 23.47 -12.00
CA ILE A 264 -3.02 23.81 -13.39
C ILE A 264 -3.59 22.56 -14.05
N LYS A 265 -4.85 22.63 -14.49
CA LYS A 265 -5.46 21.58 -15.32
C LYS A 265 -4.75 21.54 -16.67
N GLY A 266 -3.83 20.60 -16.84
CA GLY A 266 -3.22 20.25 -18.13
C GLY A 266 -4.16 19.42 -18.99
#